data_AF-A0A660VJW0-F1
#
_entry.id   AF-A0A660VJW0-F1
#
_cell.length_a   1.000
_cell.length_b   1.000
_cell.length_c   1.000
_cell.angle_alpha   90.00
_cell.angle_beta   90.00
_cell.angle_gamma   90.00
#
_symmetry.space_group_name_H-M   'P 1'
#
loop_
_entity.id
_entity.type
_entity.pdbx_description
1 polymer ?
#
loop_
_entity_poly.entity_id
_entity_poly.type
_entity_poly.pdbx_seq_one_letter_code
_entity_poly.pdbx_strand_id
1 'polypeptide(L)'
;MSGAGVLLRVANGAVLVLCGTVWKRCGGFWRPSSWVLKEGVCGVAEERAALPVKLFCGLIRNDEVDAAEVESALRTHFGDVEMRFGPHRFDTYTRFYCGEMGEPLWRHFFAFEGVVDADILVRAKSVTNELERRWLRGAWRCVNLDPGYIHPARLVLASCKDFAHRIYLGGGIYAEVTLLWRRGTWQALEWTFPDFASGAYFDFFTQLRQRYLLSLKSRRRCG
;
A
#
# COMPACT_ATOMS: atom_id res chain seq x y z
N MET A 1 33.89 -49.38 4.87
CA MET A 1 34.58 -48.08 4.81
C MET A 1 33.91 -47.14 5.78
N SER A 2 34.65 -46.71 6.80
CA SER A 2 34.22 -45.92 7.94
C SER A 2 33.89 -44.48 7.51
N GLY A 3 32.61 -44.11 7.53
CA GLY A 3 32.18 -42.71 7.41
C GLY A 3 32.04 -42.10 8.79
N ALA A 4 32.97 -41.22 9.16
CA ALA A 4 32.92 -40.47 10.42
C ALA A 4 31.67 -39.57 10.45
N GLY A 5 30.77 -39.79 11.41
CA GLY A 5 29.63 -38.92 11.67
C GLY A 5 30.12 -37.61 12.29
N VAL A 6 29.82 -36.48 11.64
CA VAL A 6 30.13 -35.14 12.15
C VAL A 6 29.06 -34.75 13.18
N LEU A 7 29.48 -34.60 14.43
CA LEU A 7 28.62 -34.17 15.53
C LEU A 7 28.59 -32.63 15.59
N LEU A 8 27.64 -31.99 14.89
CA LEU A 8 27.40 -30.55 15.01
C LEU A 8 26.55 -30.28 16.26
N ARG A 9 27.17 -29.78 17.34
CA ARG A 9 26.44 -29.24 18.49
C ARG A 9 26.03 -27.80 18.20
N VAL A 10 24.75 -27.56 17.97
CA VAL A 10 24.16 -26.21 18.02
C VAL A 10 23.55 -26.02 19.40
N ALA A 11 24.06 -25.04 20.15
CA ALA A 11 23.54 -24.67 21.46
C ALA A 11 22.11 -24.11 21.31
N ASN A 12 21.22 -24.53 22.21
CA ASN A 12 19.81 -24.16 22.34
C ASN A 12 18.78 -24.84 21.42
N GLY A 13 19.02 -26.12 21.08
CA GLY A 13 17.99 -27.03 20.55
C GLY A 13 18.63 -28.27 19.93
N ALA A 14 18.80 -29.34 20.70
CA ALA A 14 19.56 -30.51 20.26
C ALA A 14 18.87 -31.23 19.09
N VAL A 15 19.44 -31.10 17.89
CA VAL A 15 19.10 -31.87 16.68
C VAL A 15 20.29 -32.78 16.38
N LEU A 16 20.03 -34.07 16.20
CA LEU A 16 21.05 -35.05 15.83
C LEU A 16 20.77 -35.52 14.39
N VAL A 17 21.79 -35.46 13.54
CA VAL A 17 21.73 -35.98 12.16
C VAL A 17 22.60 -37.23 12.11
N LEU A 18 21.96 -38.38 11.95
CA LEU A 18 22.62 -39.66 11.70
C LEU A 18 22.04 -40.21 10.39
N CYS A 19 22.91 -40.46 9.41
CA CYS A 19 22.54 -41.14 8.17
C CYS A 19 21.31 -40.53 7.47
N GLY A 20 21.31 -39.19 7.25
CA GLY A 20 20.25 -38.49 6.53
C GLY A 20 18.90 -38.37 7.25
N THR A 21 18.77 -38.88 8.47
CA THR A 21 17.53 -38.77 9.25
C THR A 21 17.67 -37.72 10.34
N VAL A 22 16.77 -36.74 10.35
CA VAL A 22 16.71 -35.69 11.37
C VAL A 22 15.84 -36.16 12.54
N TRP A 23 16.43 -36.22 13.73
CA TRP A 23 15.73 -36.60 14.95
C TRP A 23 15.46 -35.38 15.84
N LYS A 24 14.24 -35.30 16.39
CA LYS A 24 13.88 -34.29 17.39
C LYS A 24 13.60 -34.96 18.74
N ARG A 25 13.97 -34.24 19.80
CA ARG A 25 13.73 -34.67 21.19
C ARG A 25 12.36 -34.17 21.65
N CYS A 26 11.43 -35.09 21.87
CA CYS A 26 10.11 -34.81 22.44
C CYS A 26 9.92 -35.69 23.68
N GLY A 27 9.74 -35.07 24.86
CA GLY A 27 9.43 -35.80 26.10
C GLY A 27 10.50 -36.82 26.52
N GLY A 28 11.78 -36.55 26.27
CA GLY A 28 12.89 -37.46 26.61
C GLY A 28 13.15 -38.59 25.61
N PHE A 29 12.28 -38.79 24.61
CA PHE A 29 12.45 -39.80 23.57
C PHE A 29 12.85 -39.17 22.23
N TRP A 30 13.68 -39.90 21.47
CA TRP A 30 14.02 -39.54 20.10
C TRP A 30 12.97 -40.13 19.17
N ARG A 31 12.30 -39.29 18.38
CA ARG A 31 11.38 -39.74 17.34
C ARG A 31 11.94 -39.37 15.96
N PRO A 32 11.89 -40.28 14.97
CA PRO A 32 12.18 -39.93 13.60
C PRO A 32 11.16 -38.87 13.18
N SER A 33 11.64 -37.71 12.75
CA SER A 33 10.74 -36.70 12.23
C SER A 33 10.26 -37.16 10.86
N SER A 34 8.94 -37.14 10.61
CA SER A 34 8.34 -37.51 9.32
C SER A 34 8.59 -36.48 8.22
N TRP A 35 9.64 -35.66 8.35
CA TRP A 35 10.21 -34.92 7.24
C TRP A 35 10.97 -35.90 6.35
N VAL A 36 10.22 -36.77 5.68
CA VAL A 36 10.64 -37.29 4.39
C VAL A 36 10.85 -36.03 3.56
N LEU A 37 12.11 -35.71 3.28
CA LEU A 37 12.44 -34.89 2.12
C LEU A 37 11.77 -35.62 0.96
N LYS A 38 10.57 -35.19 0.57
CA LYS A 38 10.16 -35.42 -0.82
C LYS A 38 11.35 -34.91 -1.62
N GLU A 39 11.89 -35.72 -2.52
CA GLU A 39 12.75 -35.23 -3.59
C GLU A 39 11.94 -34.18 -4.36
N GLY A 40 11.91 -32.98 -3.79
CA GLY A 40 11.27 -31.83 -4.32
C GLY A 40 12.27 -31.29 -5.30
N VAL A 41 11.92 -31.34 -6.57
CA VAL A 41 12.42 -30.39 -7.55
C VAL A 41 12.50 -29.04 -6.82
N CYS A 42 13.71 -28.50 -6.70
CA CYS A 42 13.92 -27.16 -6.16
C CYS A 42 13.22 -26.20 -7.14
N GLY A 43 11.91 -26.03 -6.98
CA GLY A 43 11.10 -25.23 -7.86
C GLY A 43 11.51 -23.79 -7.66
N VAL A 44 12.16 -23.21 -8.67
CA VAL A 44 12.38 -21.76 -8.75
C VAL A 44 11.01 -21.09 -8.63
N ALA A 45 10.92 -20.02 -7.83
CA ALA A 45 9.67 -19.29 -7.69
C ALA A 45 9.24 -18.74 -9.06
N GLU A 46 8.00 -19.03 -9.46
CA GLU A 46 7.43 -18.50 -10.69
C GLU A 46 6.87 -17.10 -10.48
N GLU A 47 7.02 -16.25 -11.48
CA GLU A 47 6.39 -14.95 -11.53
C GLU A 47 4.87 -15.09 -11.50
N ARG A 48 4.21 -14.25 -10.70
CA ARG A 48 2.75 -14.25 -10.57
C ARG A 48 2.22 -12.86 -10.83
N ALA A 49 1.09 -12.80 -11.52
CA ALA A 49 0.37 -11.55 -11.69
C ALA A 49 0.05 -10.93 -10.32
N ALA A 50 0.34 -9.63 -10.20
CA ALA A 50 -0.02 -8.88 -9.01
C ALA A 50 -1.56 -8.85 -8.84
N LEU A 51 -2.02 -8.77 -7.59
CA LEU A 51 -3.45 -8.51 -7.36
C LEU A 51 -3.80 -7.12 -7.89
N PRO A 52 -4.91 -6.96 -8.62
CA PRO A 52 -5.39 -5.64 -8.97
C PRO A 52 -5.81 -4.90 -7.70
N VAL A 53 -5.76 -3.59 -7.73
CA VAL A 53 -5.93 -2.69 -6.59
C VAL A 53 -7.08 -1.71 -6.80
N LYS A 54 -7.55 -1.09 -5.72
CA LYS A 54 -8.57 -0.04 -5.79
C LYS A 54 -7.92 1.34 -5.75
N LEU A 55 -8.02 2.07 -6.85
CA LEU A 55 -7.44 3.41 -6.99
C LEU A 55 -8.27 4.46 -6.24
N PHE A 56 -7.60 5.41 -5.61
CA PHE A 56 -8.19 6.63 -5.08
C PHE A 56 -7.21 7.80 -5.25
N CYS A 57 -7.70 9.02 -5.09
CA CYS A 57 -6.88 10.22 -5.06
C CYS A 57 -7.27 11.10 -3.88
N GLY A 58 -6.28 11.47 -3.06
CA GLY A 58 -6.43 12.55 -2.08
C GLY A 58 -6.30 13.90 -2.76
N LEU A 59 -7.07 14.87 -2.26
CA LEU A 59 -6.99 16.28 -2.66
C LEU A 59 -6.76 17.11 -1.41
N ILE A 60 -5.72 17.94 -1.41
CA ILE A 60 -5.61 19.11 -0.53
C ILE A 60 -5.93 20.32 -1.40
N ARG A 61 -6.84 21.19 -0.96
CA ARG A 61 -7.13 22.45 -1.65
C ARG A 61 -7.28 23.60 -0.67
N ASN A 62 -7.04 24.81 -1.15
CA ASN A 62 -7.54 26.02 -0.52
C ASN A 62 -8.97 26.34 -1.02
N ASP A 63 -9.52 27.49 -0.65
CA ASP A 63 -10.89 27.90 -1.03
C ASP A 63 -11.02 28.52 -2.43
N GLU A 64 -9.91 28.72 -3.14
CA GLU A 64 -9.95 29.29 -4.49
C GLU A 64 -10.34 28.26 -5.57
N VAL A 65 -10.30 26.97 -5.23
CA VAL A 65 -10.53 25.87 -6.16
C VAL A 65 -11.71 25.03 -5.68
N ASP A 66 -12.67 24.77 -6.56
CA ASP A 66 -13.79 23.88 -6.25
C ASP A 66 -13.34 22.41 -6.32
N ALA A 67 -13.69 21.64 -5.28
CA ALA A 67 -13.45 20.20 -5.27
C ALA A 67 -14.19 19.48 -6.41
N ALA A 68 -15.36 19.96 -6.81
CA ALA A 68 -16.14 19.36 -7.91
C ALA A 68 -15.43 19.51 -9.27
N GLU A 69 -14.74 20.64 -9.49
CA GLU A 69 -13.94 20.86 -10.70
C GLU A 69 -12.76 19.88 -10.76
N VAL A 70 -12.04 19.74 -9.64
CA VAL A 70 -10.92 18.80 -9.53
C VAL A 70 -11.40 17.36 -9.74
N GLU A 71 -12.52 16.98 -9.12
CA GLU A 71 -13.12 15.66 -9.32
C GLU A 71 -13.43 15.40 -10.79
N SER A 72 -14.06 16.37 -11.47
CA SER A 72 -14.38 16.27 -12.89
C SER A 72 -13.12 16.02 -13.74
N ALA A 73 -12.04 16.75 -13.47
CA ALA A 73 -10.76 16.54 -14.14
C ALA A 73 -10.20 15.14 -13.88
N LEU A 74 -10.23 14.65 -12.64
CA LEU A 74 -9.75 13.32 -12.27
C LEU A 74 -10.55 12.20 -12.98
N ARG A 75 -11.87 12.36 -13.10
CA ARG A 75 -12.75 11.38 -13.77
C ARG A 75 -12.36 11.13 -15.21
N THR A 76 -11.90 12.15 -15.93
CA THR A 76 -11.44 12.00 -17.33
C THR A 76 -10.25 11.04 -17.48
N HIS A 77 -9.49 10.81 -16.41
CA HIS A 77 -8.27 9.99 -16.45
C HIS A 77 -8.37 8.64 -15.75
N PHE A 78 -9.26 8.55 -14.76
CA PHE A 78 -9.36 7.41 -13.83
C PHE A 78 -10.73 6.74 -13.80
N GLY A 79 -11.73 7.29 -14.51
CA GLY A 79 -13.10 6.77 -14.53
C GLY A 79 -13.99 7.40 -13.46
N ASP A 80 -15.21 6.89 -13.33
CA ASP A 80 -16.21 7.46 -12.43
C ASP A 80 -15.86 7.28 -10.94
N VAL A 81 -16.33 8.22 -10.13
CA VAL A 81 -16.09 8.25 -8.68
C VAL A 81 -17.24 7.56 -7.94
N GLU A 82 -16.94 6.46 -7.27
CA GLU A 82 -17.91 5.65 -6.51
C GLU A 82 -18.05 6.06 -5.04
N MET A 83 -17.02 6.73 -4.49
CA MET A 83 -16.99 7.16 -3.09
C MET A 83 -16.24 8.48 -2.95
N ARG A 84 -16.75 9.33 -2.06
CA ARG A 84 -16.21 10.65 -1.74
C ARG A 84 -16.05 10.79 -0.23
N PHE A 85 -15.06 11.57 0.18
CA PHE A 85 -14.88 12.04 1.55
C PHE A 85 -14.48 13.51 1.53
N GLY A 86 -14.91 14.26 2.53
CA GLY A 86 -14.58 15.68 2.70
C GLY A 86 -15.77 16.62 2.47
N PRO A 87 -15.57 17.94 2.65
CA PRO A 87 -14.33 18.57 3.08
C PRO A 87 -14.00 18.24 4.54
N HIS A 88 -12.72 18.00 4.84
CA HIS A 88 -12.20 17.86 6.19
C HIS A 88 -11.08 18.88 6.43
N ARG A 89 -11.04 19.52 7.59
CA ARG A 89 -10.03 20.56 7.87
C ARG A 89 -8.63 19.95 7.96
N PHE A 90 -7.72 20.36 7.07
CA PHE A 90 -6.42 19.70 6.87
C PHE A 90 -5.24 20.39 7.56
N ASP A 91 -5.22 21.72 7.55
CA ASP A 91 -4.19 22.56 8.16
C ASP A 91 -4.05 22.36 9.70
N THR A 92 -5.01 21.70 10.33
CA THR A 92 -4.95 21.29 11.75
C THR A 92 -3.97 20.15 12.01
N TYR A 93 -3.59 19.37 10.99
CA TYR A 93 -2.61 18.29 11.12
C TYR A 93 -1.18 18.74 10.85
N THR A 94 -1.01 19.72 9.96
CA THR A 94 0.29 20.29 9.60
C THR A 94 0.12 21.65 8.94
N ARG A 95 1.02 22.58 9.27
CA ARG A 95 1.10 23.88 8.59
C ARG A 95 2.07 23.92 7.41
N PHE A 96 2.63 22.76 7.02
CA PHE A 96 3.66 22.66 5.97
C PHE A 96 3.22 23.30 4.64
N TYR A 97 1.94 23.14 4.27
CA TYR A 97 1.39 23.62 3.00
C TYR A 97 0.88 25.07 3.05
N CYS A 98 0.65 25.62 4.24
CA CYS A 98 0.03 26.94 4.40
C CYS A 98 0.84 28.06 3.76
N GLY A 99 2.17 27.97 3.83
CA GLY A 99 3.05 28.96 3.23
C GLY A 99 2.96 29.00 1.70
N GLU A 100 2.67 27.87 1.04
CA GLU A 100 2.63 27.73 -0.43
C GLU A 100 1.20 27.82 -0.99
N MET A 101 0.21 27.36 -0.22
CA MET A 101 -1.18 27.22 -0.69
C MET A 101 -2.15 28.21 -0.03
N GLY A 102 -1.69 28.95 0.98
CA GLY A 102 -2.56 29.76 1.83
C GLY A 102 -3.34 28.94 2.84
N GLU A 103 -4.25 29.61 3.54
CA GLU A 103 -5.18 29.02 4.50
C GLU A 103 -6.58 29.61 4.26
N PRO A 104 -7.64 28.83 4.48
CA PRO A 104 -7.67 27.48 5.03
C PRO A 104 -7.35 26.36 4.04
N LEU A 105 -6.96 25.18 4.55
CA LEU A 105 -6.76 23.97 3.73
C LEU A 105 -7.76 22.86 4.05
N TRP A 106 -8.25 22.20 3.00
CA TRP A 106 -9.26 21.16 3.07
C TRP A 106 -8.79 19.87 2.39
N ARG A 107 -9.03 18.73 3.06
CA ARG A 107 -8.81 17.38 2.56
C ARG A 107 -10.09 16.81 1.97
N HIS A 108 -9.97 16.21 0.78
CA HIS A 108 -10.99 15.37 0.16
C HIS A 108 -10.37 14.05 -0.31
N PHE A 109 -11.19 13.02 -0.50
CA PHE A 109 -10.80 11.80 -1.22
C PHE A 109 -11.84 11.44 -2.27
N PHE A 110 -11.35 10.99 -3.42
CA PHE A 110 -12.17 10.44 -4.50
C PHE A 110 -11.68 9.02 -4.80
N ALA A 111 -12.56 8.03 -4.68
CA ALA A 111 -12.25 6.66 -5.04
C ALA A 111 -13.00 6.25 -6.31
N PHE A 112 -12.30 5.57 -7.21
CA PHE A 112 -12.78 5.32 -8.57
C PHE A 112 -13.39 3.92 -8.72
N GLU A 113 -14.34 3.81 -9.65
CA GLU A 113 -14.98 2.55 -10.00
C GLU A 113 -13.99 1.51 -10.54
N GLY A 114 -14.32 0.22 -10.35
CA GLY A 114 -13.50 -0.89 -10.84
C GLY A 114 -12.19 -1.12 -10.07
N VAL A 115 -11.39 -2.07 -10.53
CA VAL A 115 -10.05 -2.34 -10.00
C VAL A 115 -9.04 -2.25 -11.15
N VAL A 116 -7.84 -1.79 -10.84
CA VAL A 116 -6.79 -1.52 -11.82
C VAL A 116 -5.54 -2.32 -11.47
N ASP A 117 -4.60 -2.45 -12.39
CA ASP A 117 -3.33 -3.11 -12.11
C ASP A 117 -2.46 -2.25 -11.18
N ALA A 118 -1.61 -2.89 -10.37
CA ALA A 118 -0.92 -2.22 -9.25
C ALA A 118 0.15 -1.22 -9.70
N ASP A 119 0.65 -1.34 -10.93
CA ASP A 119 1.62 -0.44 -11.56
C ASP A 119 1.01 0.92 -11.96
N ILE A 120 -0.31 1.08 -11.84
CA ILE A 120 -1.04 2.32 -12.13
C ILE A 120 -0.45 3.56 -11.46
N LEU A 121 0.23 3.44 -10.32
CA LEU A 121 0.72 4.57 -9.53
C LEU A 121 1.69 5.46 -10.31
N VAL A 122 2.51 4.89 -11.21
CA VAL A 122 3.44 5.68 -12.03
C VAL A 122 2.67 6.61 -12.96
N ARG A 123 1.69 6.07 -13.69
CA ARG A 123 0.79 6.86 -14.56
C ARG A 123 -0.03 7.84 -13.74
N ALA A 124 -0.63 7.39 -12.64
CA ALA A 124 -1.51 8.19 -11.83
C ALA A 124 -0.79 9.42 -11.26
N LYS A 125 0.41 9.26 -10.69
CA LYS A 125 1.17 10.40 -10.16
C LYS A 125 1.62 11.37 -11.24
N SER A 126 2.04 10.85 -12.39
CA SER A 126 2.40 11.70 -13.53
C SER A 126 1.23 12.55 -14.00
N VAL A 127 0.05 11.94 -14.17
CA VAL A 127 -1.19 12.63 -14.56
C VAL A 127 -1.60 13.65 -13.51
N THR A 128 -1.61 13.29 -12.23
CA THR A 128 -2.04 14.23 -11.18
C THR A 128 -1.09 15.42 -11.06
N ASN A 129 0.23 15.22 -11.19
CA ASN A 129 1.19 16.32 -11.18
C ASN A 129 0.97 17.29 -12.35
N GLU A 130 0.60 16.77 -13.53
CA GLU A 130 0.25 17.62 -14.66
C GLU A 130 -1.05 18.39 -14.39
N LEU A 131 -2.05 17.72 -13.83
CA LEU A 131 -3.33 18.34 -13.48
C LEU A 131 -3.17 19.48 -12.47
N GLU A 132 -2.32 19.32 -11.45
CA GLU A 132 -2.07 20.37 -10.46
C GLU A 132 -1.69 21.73 -11.10
N ARG A 133 -1.04 21.71 -12.27
CA ARG A 133 -0.65 22.94 -13.00
C ARG A 133 -1.84 23.77 -13.45
N ARG A 134 -3.03 23.18 -13.62
CA ARG A 134 -4.25 23.89 -14.02
C ARG A 134 -4.73 24.90 -12.97
N TRP A 135 -4.37 24.66 -11.71
CA TRP A 135 -4.77 25.49 -10.58
C TRP A 135 -3.58 26.24 -9.96
N LEU A 136 -2.56 26.54 -10.77
CA LEU A 136 -1.50 27.46 -10.37
C LEU A 136 -2.02 28.89 -10.42
N ARG A 137 -1.65 29.68 -9.41
CA ARG A 137 -1.83 31.14 -9.39
C ARG A 137 -0.45 31.78 -9.38
N GLY A 138 0.09 32.03 -10.56
CA GLY A 138 1.49 32.45 -10.70
C GLY A 138 2.42 31.34 -10.20
N ALA A 139 3.16 31.61 -9.13
CA ALA A 139 4.07 30.64 -8.50
C ALA A 139 3.41 29.81 -7.38
N TRP A 140 2.16 30.07 -7.03
CA TRP A 140 1.47 29.45 -5.90
C TRP A 140 0.63 28.25 -6.34
N ARG A 141 0.69 27.16 -5.56
CA ARG A 141 -0.13 25.96 -5.78
C ARG A 141 -1.43 26.09 -4.99
N CYS A 142 -2.58 25.93 -5.66
CA CYS A 142 -3.87 25.93 -4.95
C CYS A 142 -4.39 24.52 -4.63
N VAL A 143 -3.80 23.49 -5.25
CA VAL A 143 -4.13 22.07 -4.99
C VAL A 143 -2.89 21.18 -4.89
N ASN A 144 -3.02 20.09 -4.13
CA ASN A 144 -2.10 18.96 -4.12
C ASN A 144 -2.89 17.65 -4.28
N LEU A 145 -2.47 16.82 -5.23
CA LEU A 145 -3.12 15.57 -5.59
C LEU A 145 -2.24 14.37 -5.22
N ASP A 146 -2.79 13.51 -4.37
CA ASP A 146 -2.12 12.35 -3.79
C ASP A 146 -2.77 11.05 -4.27
N PRO A 147 -2.42 10.53 -5.47
CA PRO A 147 -2.93 9.26 -5.93
C PRO A 147 -2.35 8.11 -5.11
N GLY A 148 -3.22 7.15 -4.81
CA GLY A 148 -2.88 5.95 -4.06
C GLY A 148 -3.83 4.80 -4.35
N TYR A 149 -3.56 3.66 -3.74
CA TYR A 149 -4.46 2.52 -3.83
C TYR A 149 -4.69 1.82 -2.50
N ILE A 150 -5.80 1.07 -2.46
CA ILE A 150 -6.07 0.06 -1.44
C ILE A 150 -5.72 -1.33 -1.98
N HIS A 151 -4.95 -2.05 -1.18
CA HIS A 151 -4.64 -3.47 -1.29
C HIS A 151 -5.16 -4.19 -0.03
N PRO A 152 -5.38 -5.53 -0.02
CA PRO A 152 -6.04 -6.19 1.12
C PRO A 152 -5.33 -5.99 2.46
N ALA A 153 -4.02 -5.73 2.42
CA ALA A 153 -3.16 -5.57 3.60
C ALA A 153 -2.64 -4.14 3.84
N ARG A 154 -2.87 -3.19 2.92
CA ARG A 154 -2.21 -1.87 2.97
C ARG A 154 -2.90 -0.81 2.14
N LEU A 155 -2.71 0.44 2.54
CA LEU A 155 -2.91 1.64 1.73
C LEU A 155 -1.54 2.13 1.28
N VAL A 156 -1.40 2.46 -0.01
CA VAL A 156 -0.15 2.93 -0.62
C VAL A 156 -0.39 4.27 -1.30
N LEU A 157 0.52 5.22 -1.12
CA LEU A 157 0.54 6.50 -1.84
C LEU A 157 1.74 6.59 -2.78
N ALA A 158 1.56 7.32 -3.88
CA ALA A 158 2.65 7.66 -4.80
C ALA A 158 3.30 9.01 -4.45
N SER A 159 4.60 9.12 -4.66
CA SER A 159 5.39 10.32 -4.39
C SER A 159 6.46 10.53 -5.45
N CYS A 160 6.84 11.78 -5.70
CA CYS A 160 8.02 12.14 -6.51
C CYS A 160 9.26 12.43 -5.64
N LYS A 161 9.13 12.36 -4.32
CA LYS A 161 10.21 12.64 -3.37
C LYS A 161 10.74 11.32 -2.86
N ASP A 162 12.02 11.03 -3.08
CA ASP A 162 12.66 9.85 -2.50
C ASP A 162 12.84 10.00 -0.98
N PHE A 163 12.77 8.88 -0.25
CA PHE A 163 13.11 8.79 1.16
C PHE A 163 13.34 7.32 1.59
N ALA A 164 13.88 7.10 2.79
CA ALA A 164 14.35 5.79 3.26
C ALA A 164 13.32 4.63 3.14
N HIS A 165 12.02 4.89 3.33
CA HIS A 165 10.96 3.88 3.27
C HIS A 165 10.24 3.82 1.90
N ARG A 166 10.65 4.66 0.95
CA ARG A 166 10.00 4.78 -0.37
C ARG A 166 10.68 3.88 -1.38
N ILE A 167 9.88 3.14 -2.14
CA ILE A 167 10.38 2.19 -3.14
C ILE A 167 10.18 2.79 -4.52
N TYR A 168 11.26 2.85 -5.31
CA TYR A 168 11.21 3.33 -6.68
C TYR A 168 10.35 2.42 -7.57
N LEU A 169 9.46 3.02 -8.35
CA LEU A 169 8.56 2.33 -9.28
C LEU A 169 8.87 2.58 -10.76
N GLY A 170 9.71 3.58 -11.07
CA GLY A 170 9.95 4.05 -12.44
C GLY A 170 9.53 5.49 -12.66
N GLY A 171 10.13 6.17 -13.64
CA GLY A 171 9.74 7.52 -14.07
C GLY A 171 9.88 8.61 -13.00
N GLY A 172 10.80 8.44 -12.04
CA GLY A 172 10.92 9.33 -10.88
C GLY A 172 9.80 9.20 -9.83
N ILE A 173 8.95 8.18 -9.95
CA ILE A 173 7.85 7.91 -9.03
C ILE A 173 8.25 6.81 -8.04
N TYR A 174 7.86 7.02 -6.80
CA TYR A 174 8.07 6.12 -5.67
C TYR A 174 6.74 5.78 -5.02
N ALA A 175 6.68 4.63 -4.37
CA ALA A 175 5.55 4.23 -3.54
C ALA A 175 5.95 4.11 -2.08
N GLU A 176 5.01 4.46 -1.20
CA GLU A 176 5.11 4.20 0.24
C GLU A 176 3.88 3.50 0.79
N VAL A 177 4.10 2.55 1.68
CA VAL A 177 3.02 2.03 2.51
C VAL A 177 2.68 3.09 3.56
N THR A 178 1.50 3.68 3.44
CA THR A 178 1.05 4.75 4.33
C THR A 178 0.26 4.21 5.51
N LEU A 179 -0.54 3.15 5.33
CA LEU A 179 -1.24 2.46 6.41
C LEU A 179 -1.21 0.94 6.19
N LEU A 180 -1.15 0.17 7.27
CA LEU A 180 -1.32 -1.29 7.25
C LEU A 180 -2.73 -1.68 7.69
N TRP A 181 -3.32 -2.69 7.07
CA TRP A 181 -4.55 -3.31 7.57
C TRP A 181 -4.18 -4.55 8.40
N ARG A 182 -4.40 -4.49 9.71
CA ARG A 182 -4.12 -5.61 10.62
C ARG A 182 -5.17 -5.68 11.72
N ARG A 183 -5.56 -6.91 12.08
CA ARG A 183 -6.53 -7.18 13.17
C ARG A 183 -7.83 -6.36 13.06
N GLY A 184 -8.30 -6.17 11.83
CA GLY A 184 -9.57 -5.49 11.56
C GLY A 184 -9.53 -3.96 11.58
N THR A 185 -8.36 -3.33 11.64
CA THR A 185 -8.23 -1.86 11.62
C THR A 185 -7.01 -1.39 10.83
N TRP A 186 -6.99 -0.10 10.51
CA TRP A 186 -5.83 0.59 9.95
C TRP A 186 -4.80 0.92 11.03
N GLN A 187 -3.53 0.71 10.73
CA GLN A 187 -2.40 0.98 11.61
C GLN A 187 -1.42 1.91 10.91
N ALA A 188 -1.10 3.01 11.58
CA ALA A 188 -0.02 3.90 11.18
C ALA A 188 1.35 3.22 11.37
N LEU A 189 2.29 3.68 10.58
CA LEU A 189 3.72 3.38 10.62
C LEU A 189 4.47 4.62 11.10
N GLU A 190 5.75 4.48 11.41
CA GLU A 190 6.58 5.58 11.93
C GLU A 190 6.67 6.79 10.99
N TRP A 191 6.48 6.56 9.68
CA TRP A 191 6.52 7.59 8.64
C TRP A 191 5.14 7.99 8.10
N THR A 192 4.03 7.47 8.67
CA THR A 192 2.68 7.82 8.20
C THR A 192 2.40 9.30 8.41
N PHE A 193 1.85 9.97 7.39
CA PHE A 193 1.48 11.39 7.49
C PHE A 193 0.51 11.65 8.66
N PRO A 194 0.65 12.78 9.39
CA PRO A 194 -0.14 13.05 10.59
C PRO A 194 -1.66 12.98 10.39
N ASP A 195 -2.16 13.44 9.25
CA ASP A 195 -3.59 13.40 8.92
C ASP A 195 -4.10 11.96 8.74
N PHE A 196 -3.33 11.10 8.07
CA PHE A 196 -3.63 9.66 7.98
C PHE A 196 -3.49 8.96 9.33
N ALA A 197 -2.46 9.31 10.11
CA ALA A 197 -2.22 8.71 11.43
C ALA A 197 -3.30 9.09 12.46
N SER A 198 -4.01 10.21 12.25
CA SER A 198 -5.07 10.69 13.15
C SER A 198 -6.28 9.78 13.23
N GLY A 199 -6.45 8.87 12.27
CA GLY A 199 -7.63 7.99 12.19
C GLY A 199 -8.88 8.65 11.59
N ALA A 200 -8.86 9.94 11.27
CA ALA A 200 -10.02 10.69 10.77
C ALA A 200 -10.65 10.09 9.50
N TYR A 201 -9.87 9.33 8.73
CA TYR A 201 -10.28 8.76 7.44
C TYR A 201 -10.49 7.24 7.48
N PHE A 202 -10.35 6.61 8.65
CA PHE A 202 -10.35 5.14 8.76
C PHE A 202 -11.68 4.52 8.35
N ASP A 203 -12.81 5.15 8.69
CA ASP A 203 -14.13 4.64 8.31
C ASP A 203 -14.33 4.68 6.79
N PHE A 204 -13.89 5.76 6.14
CA PHE A 204 -13.90 5.88 4.68
C PHE A 204 -13.05 4.78 4.03
N PHE A 205 -11.79 4.63 4.46
CA PHE A 205 -10.91 3.61 3.89
C PHE A 205 -11.35 2.19 4.20
N THR A 206 -11.99 1.96 5.36
CA THR A 206 -12.56 0.65 5.71
C THR A 206 -13.70 0.28 4.75
N GLN A 207 -14.63 1.20 4.51
CA GLN A 207 -15.73 0.99 3.55
C GLN A 207 -15.19 0.79 2.13
N LEU A 208 -14.22 1.61 1.71
CA LEU A 208 -13.58 1.47 0.40
C LEU A 208 -12.89 0.11 0.24
N ARG A 209 -12.17 -0.35 1.28
CA ARG A 209 -11.55 -1.68 1.31
C ARG A 209 -12.59 -2.79 1.22
N GLN A 210 -13.72 -2.68 1.90
CA GLN A 210 -14.80 -3.67 1.81
C GLN A 210 -15.35 -3.78 0.38
N ARG A 211 -15.64 -2.64 -0.27
CA ARG A 211 -16.07 -2.63 -1.68
C ARG A 211 -15.03 -3.24 -2.61
N TYR A 212 -13.76 -2.85 -2.44
CA TYR A 212 -12.64 -3.43 -3.18
C TYR A 212 -12.57 -4.95 -3.07
N LEU A 213 -12.68 -5.51 -1.85
CA LEU A 213 -12.66 -6.96 -1.66
C LEU A 213 -13.84 -7.67 -2.33
N LEU A 214 -14.99 -7.03 -2.46
CA LEU A 214 -16.12 -7.54 -3.24
C LEU A 214 -15.81 -7.53 -4.74
N SER A 215 -15.23 -6.44 -5.26
CA SER A 215 -14.80 -6.35 -6.67
C SER A 215 -13.74 -7.39 -7.04
N LEU A 216 -12.83 -7.72 -6.13
CA LEU A 216 -11.87 -8.81 -6.35
C LEU A 216 -12.54 -10.17 -6.47
N LYS A 217 -13.58 -10.43 -5.66
CA LYS A 217 -14.31 -11.70 -5.69
C LYS A 217 -15.12 -11.86 -6.97
N SER A 218 -15.73 -10.80 -7.49
CA SER A 218 -16.47 -10.85 -8.75
C SER A 218 -15.54 -11.11 -9.94
N ARG A 219 -14.38 -10.42 -10.01
CA ARG A 219 -13.41 -10.60 -11.12
C ARG A 219 -12.88 -12.04 -11.22
N ARG A 220 -12.64 -12.71 -10.09
CA ARG A 220 -12.21 -14.13 -10.04
C ARG A 220 -13.27 -15.14 -10.48
N ARG A 221 -14.55 -14.74 -10.57
CA ARG A 221 -15.63 -15.63 -11.05
C ARG A 221 -15.87 -15.50 -12.55
N CYS A 222 -15.36 -14.44 -13.18
CA CYS A 222 -15.60 -14.13 -14.59
C CYS A 222 -14.39 -14.39 -15.48
N GLY A 223 -13.23 -14.75 -14.91
CA GLY A 223 -12.03 -15.18 -15.64
C GLY A 223 -11.57 -16.52 -15.11
#